data_AF-A0AA50DM33-F1
#
_entry.id   AF-A0AA50DM33-F1
#
_cell.length_a   1.000
_cell.length_b   1.000
_cell.length_c   1.000
_cell.angle_alpha   90.00
_cell.angle_beta   90.00
_cell.angle_gamma   90.00
#
_symmetry.space_group_name_H-M   'P 1'
#
loop_
_entity.id
_entity.type
_entity.pdbx_description
1 polymer ?
#
loop_
_entity_poly.entity_id
_entity_poly.type
_entity_poly.pdbx_seq_one_letter_code
_entity_poly.pdbx_strand_id
1 'polypeptide(L)'
;MPDMTTRDEEIKHLLAKQEHEIDTSDVPELEEGFWKEAVRGQFYKPKKVQKTVRIDADILQWLEHCGPGYQTRLNKILREAMLKDIVQNGQ
;
A
#
# COMPACT_ATOMS: atom_id res chain seq x y z
N MET A 1 -2.20 -5.03 32.71
CA MET A 1 -1.52 -4.05 31.82
C MET A 1 -0.20 -3.73 32.48
N PRO A 2 0.96 -3.94 31.84
CA PRO A 2 2.23 -3.49 32.41
C PRO A 2 2.23 -1.95 32.53
N ASP A 3 2.82 -1.44 33.61
CA ASP A 3 2.87 -0.03 33.98
C ASP A 3 3.75 0.77 32.98
N MET A 4 3.26 1.92 32.51
CA MET A 4 3.96 2.73 31.49
C MET A 4 5.32 3.25 31.96
N THR A 5 5.48 3.42 33.28
CA THR A 5 6.73 3.85 33.93
C THR A 5 7.90 2.91 33.64
N THR A 6 7.64 1.60 33.58
CA THR A 6 8.65 0.57 33.33
C THR A 6 9.19 0.64 31.90
N ARG A 7 8.34 0.98 30.92
CA ARG A 7 8.73 1.09 29.51
C ARG A 7 9.69 2.25 29.26
N ASP A 8 9.46 3.38 29.91
CA ASP A 8 10.30 4.57 29.74
C ASP A 8 11.70 4.36 30.36
N GLU A 9 11.78 3.60 31.44
CA GLU A 9 13.04 3.19 32.07
C GLU A 9 13.81 2.19 31.21
N GLU A 10 13.11 1.20 30.64
CA GLU A 10 13.68 0.25 29.67
C GLU A 10 14.24 0.97 28.44
N ILE A 11 13.52 1.94 27.88
CA ILE A 11 13.98 2.72 26.72
C ILE A 11 15.25 3.51 27.07
N LYS A 12 15.29 4.18 28.23
CA LYS A 12 16.49 4.91 28.67
C LYS A 12 17.69 4.00 28.85
N HIS A 13 17.47 2.80 29.41
CA HIS A 13 18.52 1.80 29.56
C HIS A 13 19.04 1.30 28.21
N LEU A 14 18.14 1.03 27.25
CA LEU A 14 18.53 0.61 25.89
C LEU A 14 19.29 1.70 25.13
N LEU A 15 18.91 2.98 25.30
CA LEU A 15 19.60 4.12 24.68
C LEU A 15 21.01 4.36 25.27
N ALA A 16 21.23 3.96 26.52
CA ALA A 16 22.53 4.07 27.17
C ALA A 16 23.49 2.91 26.85
N LYS A 17 22.98 1.83 26.24
CA LYS A 17 23.78 0.68 25.81
C LYS A 17 24.68 1.06 24.63
N GLN A 18 25.94 0.61 24.64
CA GLN A 18 26.87 0.89 23.53
C GLN A 18 26.57 -0.01 22.32
N GLU A 19 26.77 0.52 21.11
CA GLU A 19 26.46 -0.19 19.85
C GLU A 19 27.19 -1.52 19.71
N HIS A 20 28.41 -1.65 20.24
CA HIS A 20 29.21 -2.88 20.17
C HIS A 20 28.65 -4.04 21.03
N GLU A 21 27.72 -3.74 21.94
CA GLU A 21 27.06 -4.72 22.81
C GLU A 21 25.73 -5.21 22.20
N ILE A 22 25.41 -4.76 20.98
CA ILE A 22 24.30 -5.24 20.16
C ILE A 22 24.85 -6.39 19.31
N ASP A 23 24.44 -7.62 19.63
CA ASP A 23 24.75 -8.78 18.81
C ASP A 23 23.92 -8.73 17.53
N THR A 24 24.59 -8.62 16.38
CA THR A 24 23.99 -8.62 15.03
C THR A 24 24.38 -9.86 14.24
N SER A 25 24.95 -10.88 14.89
CA SER A 25 25.47 -12.08 14.23
C SER A 25 24.40 -12.88 13.47
N ASP A 26 23.13 -12.75 13.87
CA ASP A 26 21.96 -13.40 13.25
C ASP A 26 21.36 -12.59 12.08
N VAL A 27 21.68 -11.31 11.98
CA VAL A 27 21.17 -10.40 10.94
C VAL A 27 22.35 -9.73 10.23
N PRO A 28 22.92 -10.40 9.20
CA PRO A 28 24.00 -9.80 8.43
C PRO A 28 23.53 -8.51 7.76
N GLU A 29 24.43 -7.53 7.64
CA GLU A 29 24.14 -6.30 6.90
C GLU A 29 23.77 -6.63 5.45
N LEU A 30 22.65 -6.08 4.98
CA LEU A 30 22.19 -6.29 3.61
C LEU A 30 23.13 -5.55 2.65
N GLU A 31 23.85 -6.30 1.82
CA GLU A 31 24.71 -5.72 0.78
C GLU A 31 23.91 -4.87 -0.21
N GLU A 32 24.55 -3.86 -0.82
CA GLU A 32 23.93 -3.02 -1.85
C GLU A 32 23.37 -3.83 -3.04
N GLY A 33 23.93 -5.01 -3.31
CA GLY A 33 23.45 -5.96 -4.32
C GLY A 33 22.05 -6.50 -4.02
N PHE A 34 21.73 -6.76 -2.76
CA PHE A 34 20.40 -7.24 -2.35
C PHE A 34 19.29 -6.26 -2.74
N TRP A 35 19.55 -4.95 -2.61
CA TRP A 35 18.58 -3.91 -2.95
C TRP A 35 18.36 -3.76 -4.47
N LYS A 36 19.31 -4.20 -5.31
CA LYS A 36 19.17 -4.18 -6.77
C LYS A 36 18.20 -5.25 -7.28
N GLU A 37 18.13 -6.39 -6.59
CA GLU A 37 17.25 -7.52 -6.92
C GLU A 37 15.97 -7.55 -6.08
N ALA A 38 15.88 -6.72 -5.04
CA ALA A 38 14.71 -6.60 -4.19
C ALA A 38 13.47 -6.17 -4.99
N VAL A 39 12.44 -7.02 -4.97
CA VAL A 39 11.16 -6.75 -5.63
C VAL A 39 10.40 -5.67 -4.85
N ARG A 40 10.51 -4.41 -5.31
CA ARG A 40 9.70 -3.32 -4.79
C ARG A 40 8.24 -3.48 -5.21
N GLY A 41 7.34 -3.43 -4.24
CA GLY A 41 5.90 -3.27 -4.51
C GLY A 41 5.11 -4.55 -4.77
N GLN A 42 5.64 -5.74 -4.46
CA GLN A 42 4.88 -7.01 -4.61
C GLN A 42 3.52 -7.01 -3.88
N PHE A 43 3.39 -6.18 -2.83
CA PHE A 43 2.18 -6.04 -2.02
C PHE A 43 1.42 -4.74 -2.26
N TYR A 44 1.81 -3.92 -3.24
CA TYR A 44 1.08 -2.68 -3.51
C TYR A 44 -0.32 -3.00 -4.04
N LYS A 45 -1.31 -2.89 -3.16
CA LYS A 45 -2.74 -2.93 -3.51
C LYS A 45 -3.22 -1.49 -3.59
N PRO A 46 -3.76 -1.03 -4.73
CA PRO A 46 -4.39 0.29 -4.81
C PRO A 46 -5.46 0.38 -3.71
N LYS A 47 -5.36 1.40 -2.84
CA LYS A 47 -6.38 1.66 -1.81
C LYS A 47 -7.70 1.98 -2.51
N LYS A 48 -8.58 1.00 -2.61
CA LYS A 48 -9.94 1.20 -3.11
C LYS A 48 -10.69 2.01 -2.05
N VAL A 49 -10.91 3.29 -2.32
CA VAL A 49 -11.74 4.15 -1.47
C VAL A 49 -13.19 3.91 -1.86
N GLN A 50 -14.01 3.43 -0.92
CA GLN A 50 -15.45 3.32 -1.14
C GLN A 50 -16.05 4.73 -1.19
N LYS A 51 -16.36 5.21 -2.39
CA LYS A 51 -17.12 6.44 -2.62
C LYS A 51 -18.49 6.06 -3.17
N THR A 52 -19.56 6.56 -2.56
CA THR A 52 -20.93 6.37 -3.03
C THR A 52 -21.20 7.35 -4.16
N VAL A 53 -21.29 6.85 -5.39
CA VAL A 53 -21.60 7.64 -6.60
C VAL A 53 -22.94 7.16 -7.15
N ARG A 54 -23.79 8.08 -7.61
CA ARG A 54 -25.02 7.74 -8.33
C ARG A 54 -24.67 7.49 -9.79
N ILE A 55 -25.16 6.38 -10.33
CA ILE A 55 -24.98 5.97 -11.72
C ILE A 55 -26.38 5.87 -12.32
N ASP A 56 -26.53 6.29 -13.58
CA ASP A 56 -27.79 6.17 -14.30
C ASP A 56 -28.19 4.69 -14.49
N ALA A 57 -29.51 4.46 -14.54
CA ALA A 57 -30.07 3.11 -14.53
C ALA A 57 -29.79 2.32 -15.82
N ASP A 58 -29.65 3.02 -16.95
CA ASP A 58 -29.27 2.47 -18.25
C ASP A 58 -27.80 2.02 -18.28
N ILE A 59 -26.89 2.80 -17.70
CA ILE A 59 -25.48 2.44 -17.55
C ILE A 59 -25.33 1.22 -16.63
N LEU A 60 -26.10 1.16 -15.54
CA LEU A 60 -26.10 0.00 -14.65
C LEU A 60 -26.58 -1.26 -15.39
N GLN A 61 -27.70 -1.17 -16.11
CA GLN A 61 -28.24 -2.28 -16.91
C GLN A 61 -27.23 -2.79 -17.94
N TRP A 62 -26.54 -1.87 -18.62
CA TRP A 62 -25.51 -2.23 -19.59
C TRP A 62 -24.32 -2.96 -18.94
N LEU A 63 -23.87 -2.50 -17.76
CA LEU A 63 -22.79 -3.15 -17.03
C LEU A 63 -23.17 -4.53 -16.48
N GLU A 64 -24.44 -4.70 -16.08
CA GLU A 64 -25.01 -5.96 -15.61
C GLU A 64 -25.25 -6.97 -16.74
N HIS A 65 -25.48 -6.51 -17.97
CA HIS A 65 -25.70 -7.37 -19.14
C HIS A 65 -24.55 -8.37 -19.37
N CYS A 66 -23.33 -7.99 -18.99
CA CYS A 66 -22.14 -8.84 -19.13
C CYS A 66 -21.88 -9.75 -17.91
N GLY A 67 -22.84 -9.92 -17.00
CA GLY A 67 -22.77 -10.82 -15.85
C GLY A 67 -22.14 -10.23 -14.57
N PRO A 68 -21.91 -11.06 -13.52
CA PRO A 68 -21.43 -10.60 -12.22
C PRO A 68 -20.03 -9.98 -12.33
N GLY A 69 -19.83 -8.82 -11.68
CA GLY A 69 -18.56 -8.08 -11.71
C GLY A 69 -18.63 -6.67 -12.29
N TYR A 70 -19.82 -6.08 -12.42
CA TYR A 70 -20.01 -4.70 -12.91
C TYR A 70 -19.12 -3.68 -12.19
N GLN A 71 -18.88 -3.82 -10.88
CA GLN A 71 -18.01 -2.91 -10.11
C GLN A 71 -16.55 -2.97 -10.57
N THR A 72 -16.05 -4.15 -10.95
CA THR A 72 -14.69 -4.31 -11.50
C THR A 72 -14.58 -3.70 -12.89
N ARG A 73 -15.60 -3.87 -13.73
CA ARG A 73 -15.66 -3.24 -15.07
C ARG A 73 -15.77 -1.72 -14.99
N LEU A 74 -16.64 -1.21 -14.11
CA LEU A 74 -16.77 0.22 -13.85
C LEU A 74 -15.41 0.82 -13.48
N ASN A 75 -14.69 0.21 -12.55
CA ASN A 75 -13.35 0.66 -12.17
C ASN A 75 -12.34 0.60 -13.33
N LYS A 76 -12.45 -0.40 -14.21
CA LYS A 76 -11.59 -0.51 -15.41
C LYS A 76 -11.86 0.64 -16.38
N ILE A 77 -13.13 0.90 -16.69
CA ILE A 77 -13.56 1.99 -17.60
C ILE A 77 -13.11 3.34 -17.05
N LEU A 78 -13.35 3.59 -15.75
CA LEU A 78 -12.92 4.84 -15.10
C LEU A 78 -11.40 5.01 -15.14
N ARG A 79 -10.63 3.94 -14.96
CA ARG A 79 -9.17 4.00 -15.08
C ARG A 79 -8.73 4.32 -16.50
N GLU A 80 -9.33 3.69 -17.51
CA GLU A 80 -9.01 3.97 -18.91
C GLU A 80 -9.36 5.42 -19.28
N ALA A 81 -10.51 5.93 -18.83
CA ALA A 81 -10.90 7.32 -19.02
C ALA A 81 -9.92 8.28 -18.33
N MET A 82 -9.55 8.01 -17.07
CA MET A 82 -8.54 8.80 -16.34
C MET A 82 -7.19 8.82 -17.06
N LEU A 83 -6.71 7.66 -17.54
CA LEU A 83 -5.44 7.58 -18.26
C LEU A 83 -5.49 8.35 -19.58
N LYS A 84 -6.60 8.26 -20.33
CA LYS A 84 -6.81 9.04 -21.55
C LYS A 84 -6.83 10.53 -21.25
N ASP A 85 -7.51 10.95 -20.19
CA ASP A 85 -7.57 12.36 -19.76
C ASP A 85 -6.19 12.88 -19.38
N ILE A 86 -5.40 12.12 -18.61
CA ILE A 86 -4.03 12.50 -18.24
C ILE A 86 -3.12 12.60 -19.47
N VAL A 87 -3.28 11.68 -20.44
CA VAL A 87 -2.49 11.71 -21.68
C VAL A 87 -2.90 12.86 -22.60
N GLN A 88 -4.18 13.22 -22.63
CA GLN A 88 -4.71 14.30 -23.47
C GLN A 88 -4.54 15.70 -22.85
N ASN A 89 -4.63 15.80 -21.52
CA ASN A 89 -4.45 17.03 -20.74
C ASN A 89 -3.04 17.15 -20.16
N GLY A 90 -2.07 16.43 -20.74
CA GLY A 90 -0.67 16.46 -20.34
C GLY A 90 -0.09 17.87 -20.37
N GLN A 91 -0.11 18.49 -19.21
CA GLN A 91 0.71 19.62 -18.79
C GLN A 91 2.01 19.09 -18.18
#